data_AF-A0A1E5DBM8-F1
#
_entry.id   AF-A0A1E5DBM8-F1
#
_cell.length_a   1.000
_cell.length_b   1.000
_cell.length_c   1.000
_cell.angle_alpha   90.00
_cell.angle_beta   90.00
_cell.angle_gamma   90.00
#
_symmetry.space_group_name_H-M   'P 1'
#
loop_
_entity.id
_entity.type
_entity.pdbx_description
1 polymer ?
#
loop_
_entity_poly.entity_id
_entity_poly.type
_entity_poly.pdbx_seq_one_letter_code
_entity_poly.pdbx_strand_id
1 'polypeptide(L)'
;MKKSNLETSTGHRFISQSKTAFKIHIHTPDDTVVHRSVGFIKIGEKEGLKKAIALRNELGKEMWGKFWGKLLKDPYLMTRLPHNLEPSIVYKPSPTLADPDHRDACYIAKWRELCDDGKYRYRTKVCSINKHGKLAAYTQTKKALLVAHKDNLKILEFMGRLHSIDLK
;
A
#
# COMPACT_ATOMS: atom_id res chain seq x y z
N MET A 1 -7.13 2.15 -25.30
CA MET A 1 -6.43 2.02 -24.01
C MET A 1 -7.38 2.47 -22.90
N LYS A 2 -7.72 1.62 -21.92
CA LYS A 2 -8.51 2.06 -20.76
C LYS A 2 -7.66 3.07 -19.98
N LYS A 3 -8.15 4.30 -19.79
CA LYS A 3 -7.51 5.27 -18.90
C LYS A 3 -7.34 4.59 -17.53
N SER A 4 -6.10 4.47 -17.08
CA SER A 4 -5.81 3.99 -15.73
C SER A 4 -6.51 4.92 -14.74
N ASN A 5 -7.15 4.38 -13.69
CA ASN A 5 -7.74 5.19 -12.61
C ASN A 5 -6.70 6.10 -11.90
N LEU A 6 -5.42 5.91 -12.20
CA LEU A 6 -4.30 6.66 -11.66
C LEU A 6 -3.95 7.92 -12.48
N GLU A 7 -4.44 8.01 -13.73
CA GLU A 7 -4.26 9.15 -14.61
C GLU A 7 -5.56 9.95 -14.72
N THR A 8 -5.53 11.16 -14.20
CA THR A 8 -6.69 12.05 -14.16
C THR A 8 -6.81 12.86 -15.44
N SER A 9 -8.03 13.26 -15.80
CA SER A 9 -8.30 14.07 -17.00
C SER A 9 -7.59 15.42 -17.06
N THR A 10 -7.11 15.93 -15.92
CA THR A 10 -6.42 17.22 -15.78
C THR A 10 -4.90 17.14 -15.87
N GLY A 11 -4.32 15.94 -15.93
CA GLY A 11 -2.88 15.74 -15.73
C GLY A 11 -2.39 15.97 -14.30
N HIS A 12 -3.26 16.38 -13.37
CA HIS A 12 -2.94 16.57 -11.96
C HIS A 12 -3.54 15.47 -11.09
N ARG A 13 -2.66 14.66 -10.49
CA ARG A 13 -3.09 13.58 -9.59
C ARG A 13 -4.06 14.04 -8.52
N PHE A 14 -5.00 13.15 -8.22
CA PHE A 14 -6.10 13.36 -7.29
C PHE A 14 -7.11 14.43 -7.72
N ILE A 15 -7.03 14.97 -8.95
CA ILE A 15 -7.95 16.00 -9.46
C ILE A 15 -8.55 15.55 -10.79
N SER A 16 -9.84 15.26 -10.84
CA SER A 16 -10.57 15.05 -12.09
C SER A 16 -11.35 16.31 -12.48
N GLN A 17 -11.61 16.49 -13.78
CA GLN A 17 -12.43 17.58 -14.29
C GLN A 17 -13.83 17.06 -14.63
N SER A 18 -14.85 17.80 -14.18
CA SER A 18 -16.24 17.65 -14.59
C SER A 18 -16.69 18.89 -15.36
N LYS A 19 -17.92 18.90 -15.89
CA LYS A 19 -18.44 20.01 -16.72
C LYS A 19 -18.40 21.38 -16.03
N THR A 20 -18.48 21.43 -14.71
CA THR A 20 -18.66 22.68 -13.95
C THR A 20 -17.67 22.85 -12.79
N ALA A 21 -16.94 21.80 -12.45
CA ALA A 21 -16.06 21.78 -11.30
C ALA A 21 -14.86 20.83 -11.48
N PHE A 22 -13.76 21.14 -10.79
CA PHE A 22 -12.68 20.19 -10.54
C PHE A 22 -13.01 19.39 -9.28
N LYS A 23 -12.99 18.06 -9.37
CA LYS A 23 -13.24 17.14 -8.26
C LYS A 23 -11.92 16.60 -7.72
N ILE A 24 -11.73 16.72 -6.42
CA ILE A 24 -10.55 16.25 -5.70
C ILE A 24 -10.91 14.95 -5.00
N HIS A 25 -10.09 13.92 -5.18
CA HIS A 25 -10.25 12.59 -4.62
C HIS A 25 -8.93 12.13 -4.02
N ILE A 26 -8.77 12.18 -2.70
CA ILE A 26 -7.53 11.83 -2.01
C ILE A 26 -7.79 10.63 -1.10
N HIS A 27 -7.02 9.55 -1.27
CA HIS A 27 -7.02 8.45 -0.30
C HIS A 27 -6.43 8.92 1.02
N THR A 28 -7.07 8.61 2.13
CA THR A 28 -6.59 8.94 3.48
C THR A 28 -5.64 7.83 3.99
N PRO A 29 -4.89 8.09 5.06
CA PRO A 29 -4.09 7.07 5.74
C PRO A 29 -4.93 5.89 6.25
N ASP A 30 -6.18 6.14 6.61
CA ASP A 30 -7.12 5.16 7.17
C ASP A 30 -7.90 4.38 6.09
N ASP A 31 -7.39 4.31 4.86
CA ASP A 31 -8.01 3.61 3.73
C ASP A 31 -9.39 4.14 3.29
N THR A 32 -9.74 5.36 3.68
CA THR A 32 -10.93 6.07 3.18
C THR A 32 -10.59 7.02 2.03
N VAL A 33 -11.60 7.70 1.47
CA VAL A 33 -11.39 8.68 0.40
C VAL A 33 -12.06 10.00 0.78
N VAL A 34 -11.29 11.07 0.77
CA VAL A 34 -11.80 12.44 0.91
C VAL A 34 -12.19 12.99 -0.45
N HIS A 35 -13.41 13.49 -0.52
CA HIS A 35 -14.01 14.13 -1.69
C HIS A 35 -14.19 15.63 -1.45
N ARG A 36 -13.66 16.44 -2.37
CA ARG A 36 -13.88 17.89 -2.43
C ARG A 36 -14.10 18.34 -3.86
N SER A 37 -14.65 19.53 -4.06
CA SER A 37 -14.85 20.08 -5.40
C SER A 37 -14.67 21.59 -5.43
N VAL A 38 -14.09 22.09 -6.51
CA VAL A 38 -13.92 23.53 -6.79
C VAL A 38 -14.66 23.85 -8.07
N GLY A 39 -15.74 24.62 -7.96
CA GLY A 39 -16.50 25.11 -9.12
C GLY A 39 -15.72 26.18 -9.89
N PHE A 40 -15.74 26.12 -11.22
CA PHE A 40 -14.97 27.04 -12.07
C PHE A 40 -15.82 27.89 -13.02
N ILE A 41 -17.15 27.72 -13.08
CA ILE A 41 -18.04 28.44 -14.02
C ILE A 41 -17.83 29.96 -13.94
N LYS A 42 -17.78 30.53 -12.73
CA LYS A 42 -17.68 31.99 -12.54
C LYS A 42 -16.25 32.53 -12.56
N ILE A 43 -15.26 31.69 -12.27
CA ILE A 43 -13.86 32.10 -12.08
C ILE A 43 -12.95 31.70 -13.25
N GLY A 44 -13.47 30.91 -14.20
CA GLY A 44 -12.71 30.35 -15.32
C GLY A 44 -11.93 29.08 -14.96
N GLU A 45 -11.70 28.22 -15.95
CA GLU A 45 -11.05 26.92 -15.76
C GLU A 45 -9.62 27.02 -15.21
N LYS A 46 -8.84 27.98 -15.71
CA LYS A 46 -7.44 28.16 -15.31
C LYS A 46 -7.29 28.50 -13.82
N GLU A 47 -8.07 29.47 -13.35
CA GLU A 47 -8.09 29.85 -11.93
C GLU A 47 -8.76 28.78 -11.06
N GLY A 48 -9.79 28.13 -11.58
CA GLY A 48 -10.42 26.98 -10.91
C GLY A 48 -9.42 25.84 -10.68
N LEU A 49 -8.59 25.52 -11.67
CA LEU A 49 -7.57 24.48 -11.56
C LEU A 49 -6.49 24.87 -10.56
N LYS A 50 -6.03 26.13 -10.59
CA LYS A 50 -5.06 26.66 -9.62
C LYS A 50 -5.58 26.54 -8.18
N LYS A 51 -6.85 26.91 -7.94
CA LYS A 51 -7.51 26.75 -6.64
C LYS A 51 -7.66 25.28 -6.25
N ALA A 52 -8.01 24.40 -7.18
CA ALA A 52 -8.12 22.96 -6.92
C ALA A 52 -6.77 22.34 -6.53
N ILE A 53 -5.67 22.74 -7.19
CA ILE A 53 -4.31 22.29 -6.87
C ILE A 53 -3.89 22.76 -5.47
N ALA A 54 -4.18 24.02 -5.14
CA ALA A 54 -3.90 24.58 -3.81
C ALA A 54 -4.64 23.80 -2.72
N LEU A 55 -5.96 23.65 -2.87
CA LEU A 55 -6.79 22.91 -1.92
C LEU A 55 -6.37 21.44 -1.78
N ARG A 56 -6.05 20.76 -2.89
CA ARG A 56 -5.52 19.39 -2.85
C ARG A 56 -4.22 19.31 -2.06
N ASN A 57 -3.30 20.27 -2.25
CA ASN A 57 -2.03 20.27 -1.53
C ASN A 57 -2.19 20.55 -0.04
N GLU A 58 -3.12 21.43 0.32
CA GLU A 58 -3.46 21.71 1.71
C GLU A 58 -3.99 20.45 2.40
N LEU A 59 -5.08 19.87 1.88
CA LEU A 59 -5.67 18.63 2.39
C LEU A 59 -4.67 17.47 2.41
N GLY A 60 -3.89 17.33 1.34
CA GLY A 60 -2.90 16.29 1.24
C GLY A 60 -1.79 16.43 2.29
N LYS A 61 -1.30 17.65 2.54
CA LYS A 61 -0.29 17.89 3.59
C LYS A 61 -0.87 17.73 4.99
N GLU A 62 -2.11 18.15 5.22
CA GLU A 62 -2.81 17.97 6.48
C GLU A 62 -2.93 16.49 6.83
N MET A 63 -3.40 15.66 5.89
CA MET A 63 -3.62 14.23 6.12
C MET A 63 -2.34 13.38 6.07
N TRP A 64 -1.41 13.67 5.16
CA TRP A 64 -0.24 12.82 4.90
C TRP A 64 1.08 13.39 5.42
N GLY A 65 1.09 14.65 5.86
CA GLY A 65 2.28 15.35 6.32
C GLY A 65 3.45 15.21 5.34
N LYS A 66 4.58 14.71 5.84
CA LYS A 66 5.81 14.48 5.07
C LYS A 66 5.66 13.46 3.93
N PHE A 67 4.66 12.58 3.98
CA PHE A 67 4.45 11.55 2.95
C PHE A 67 3.69 12.06 1.72
N TRP A 68 3.07 13.24 1.79
CA TRP A 68 2.28 13.79 0.69
C TRP A 68 3.08 13.88 -0.63
N GLY A 69 4.34 14.31 -0.56
CA GLY A 69 5.22 14.37 -1.74
C GLY A 69 5.49 12.99 -2.36
N LYS A 70 5.66 11.96 -1.52
CA LYS A 70 5.82 10.57 -1.98
C LYS A 70 4.54 10.10 -2.69
N LEU A 71 3.38 10.40 -2.11
CA LEU A 71 2.09 10.07 -2.70
C LEU A 71 1.87 10.76 -4.04
N LEU A 72 2.29 12.02 -4.21
CA LEU A 72 2.17 12.72 -5.50
C LEU A 72 3.11 12.14 -6.57
N LYS A 73 4.34 11.80 -6.19
CA LYS A 73 5.36 11.29 -7.12
C LYS A 73 5.07 9.87 -7.61
N ASP A 74 4.50 9.02 -6.77
CA ASP A 74 4.34 7.59 -7.05
C ASP A 74 2.86 7.16 -7.17
N PRO A 75 2.33 6.93 -8.39
CA PRO A 75 0.95 6.54 -8.62
C PRO A 75 0.54 5.22 -7.99
N TYR A 76 1.50 4.32 -7.84
CA TYR A 76 1.27 2.94 -7.43
C TYR A 76 1.65 2.70 -5.97
N LEU A 77 1.99 3.76 -5.21
CA LEU A 77 2.39 3.61 -3.81
C LEU A 77 1.31 2.88 -3.02
N MET A 78 0.07 3.39 -3.04
CA MET A 78 -1.05 2.85 -2.25
C MET A 78 -1.38 1.40 -2.64
N THR A 79 -1.25 1.04 -3.92
CA THR A 79 -1.53 -0.33 -4.40
C THR A 79 -0.39 -1.32 -4.12
N ARG A 80 0.80 -0.82 -3.77
CA ARG A 80 1.96 -1.64 -3.36
C ARG A 80 2.12 -1.76 -1.86
N LEU A 81 1.60 -0.82 -1.08
CA LEU A 81 1.68 -0.88 0.37
C LEU A 81 0.85 -2.05 0.89
N PRO A 82 1.43 -2.95 1.70
CA PRO A 82 0.68 -4.03 2.30
C PRO A 82 -0.33 -3.49 3.31
N HIS A 83 -1.47 -4.19 3.47
CA HIS A 83 -2.49 -3.83 4.46
C HIS A 83 -2.04 -4.13 5.90
N ASN A 84 -1.25 -5.19 6.08
CA ASN A 84 -0.57 -5.50 7.33
C ASN A 84 0.79 -6.12 7.04
N LEU A 85 1.66 -6.17 8.03
CA LEU A 85 2.96 -6.83 7.95
C LEU A 85 2.99 -8.09 8.80
N GLU A 86 1.94 -8.92 8.74
CA GLU A 86 1.83 -10.13 9.54
C GLU A 86 2.02 -11.42 8.71
N PRO A 87 2.88 -12.36 9.16
CA PRO A 87 2.89 -13.72 8.63
C PRO A 87 1.53 -14.41 8.82
N SER A 88 1.03 -15.06 7.77
CA SER A 88 -0.17 -15.89 7.86
C SER A 88 0.21 -17.34 8.17
N ILE A 89 -0.69 -18.10 8.80
CA ILE A 89 -0.51 -19.55 8.97
C ILE A 89 -1.13 -20.28 7.78
N VAL A 90 -0.41 -21.25 7.22
CA VAL A 90 -0.90 -22.16 6.17
C VAL A 90 -0.54 -23.59 6.51
N TYR A 91 -1.37 -24.53 6.06
CA TYR A 91 -1.16 -25.96 6.23
C TYR A 91 -0.69 -26.55 4.90
N LYS A 92 0.59 -26.90 4.82
CA LYS A 92 1.20 -27.45 3.60
C LYS A 92 1.15 -28.98 3.63
N PRO A 93 0.75 -29.65 2.53
CA PRO A 93 0.83 -31.10 2.44
C PRO A 93 2.26 -31.59 2.71
N SER A 94 2.40 -32.49 3.67
CA SER A 94 3.62 -33.23 3.95
C SER A 94 3.21 -34.66 4.29
N PRO A 95 2.76 -35.43 3.28
CA PRO A 95 2.26 -36.77 3.50
C PRO A 95 3.33 -37.66 4.12
N THR A 96 2.93 -38.50 5.06
CA THR A 96 3.79 -39.52 5.67
C THR A 96 3.27 -40.91 5.35
N LEU A 97 4.09 -41.95 5.54
CA LEU A 97 3.66 -43.34 5.32
C LEU A 97 2.49 -43.74 6.25
N ALA A 98 2.41 -43.15 7.44
CA ALA A 98 1.36 -43.42 8.43
C ALA A 98 0.11 -42.54 8.24
N ASP A 99 0.27 -41.35 7.66
CA ASP A 99 -0.80 -40.39 7.40
C ASP A 99 -0.58 -39.71 6.04
N PRO A 100 -1.21 -40.23 4.97
CA PRO A 100 -1.14 -39.67 3.62
C PRO A 100 -1.77 -38.27 3.47
N ASP A 101 -2.63 -37.85 4.40
CA ASP A 101 -3.29 -36.54 4.36
C ASP A 101 -2.60 -35.51 5.26
N HIS A 102 -1.48 -35.89 5.90
CA HIS A 102 -0.75 -35.05 6.84
C HIS A 102 -0.38 -33.68 6.25
N ARG A 103 -0.60 -32.63 7.06
CA ARG A 103 -0.25 -31.25 6.71
C ARG A 103 0.53 -30.57 7.81
N ASP A 104 1.66 -29.98 7.42
CA ASP A 104 2.48 -29.18 8.32
C ASP A 104 1.98 -27.75 8.42
N ALA A 105 1.76 -27.30 9.65
CA ALA A 105 1.52 -25.89 9.94
C ALA A 105 2.80 -25.08 9.69
N CYS A 106 2.69 -24.03 8.90
CA CYS A 106 3.80 -23.15 8.52
C CYS A 106 3.37 -21.68 8.59
N TYR A 107 4.28 -20.81 8.98
CA TYR A 107 4.13 -19.38 8.72
C TYR A 107 4.56 -19.06 7.29
N ILE A 108 3.79 -18.20 6.61
CA ILE A 108 4.06 -17.72 5.26
C ILE A 108 3.95 -16.20 5.19
N ALA A 109 4.88 -15.58 4.47
CA ALA A 109 4.80 -14.19 4.04
C ALA A 109 5.05 -14.11 2.54
N LYS A 110 4.29 -13.25 1.85
CA LYS A 110 4.39 -13.02 0.41
C LYS A 110 4.50 -11.52 0.14
N TRP A 111 5.40 -11.14 -0.75
CA TRP A 111 5.55 -9.75 -1.18
C TRP A 111 5.95 -9.68 -2.65
N ARG A 112 5.83 -8.49 -3.24
CA ARG A 112 6.33 -8.21 -4.60
C ARG A 112 7.63 -7.44 -4.51
N GLU A 113 8.61 -7.86 -5.28
CA GLU A 113 9.92 -7.22 -5.40
C GLU A 113 10.15 -6.83 -6.86
N LEU A 114 10.72 -5.65 -7.08
CA LEU A 114 11.16 -5.21 -8.40
C LEU A 114 12.53 -5.85 -8.67
N CYS A 115 12.60 -6.75 -9.65
CA CYS A 115 13.86 -7.39 -10.04
C CYS A 115 14.66 -6.48 -11.00
N ASP A 116 15.94 -6.82 -11.20
CA ASP A 116 16.88 -6.06 -12.05
C ASP A 116 16.43 -5.95 -13.51
N ASP A 117 15.57 -6.87 -13.97
CA ASP A 117 14.92 -6.84 -15.29
C ASP A 117 13.76 -5.84 -15.38
N GLY A 118 13.52 -5.05 -14.33
CA GLY A 118 12.42 -4.10 -14.22
C GLY A 118 11.05 -4.73 -14.01
N LYS A 119 10.96 -6.05 -13.79
CA LYS A 119 9.68 -6.75 -13.58
C LYS A 119 9.43 -7.01 -12.11
N TYR A 120 8.17 -6.90 -11.71
CA TYR A 120 7.74 -7.31 -10.37
C TYR A 120 7.55 -8.82 -10.31
N ARG A 121 8.18 -9.48 -9.34
CA ARG A 121 7.99 -10.91 -9.07
C ARG A 121 7.54 -11.13 -7.63
N TYR A 122 6.75 -12.18 -7.43
CA TYR A 122 6.35 -12.60 -6.09
C TYR A 122 7.50 -13.33 -5.41
N ARG A 123 7.86 -12.88 -4.23
CA ARG A 123 8.72 -13.58 -3.29
C ARG A 123 7.87 -14.14 -2.16
N THR A 124 8.25 -15.33 -1.69
CA THR A 124 7.56 -16.00 -0.60
C THR A 124 8.59 -16.52 0.39
N LYS A 125 8.39 -16.25 1.69
CA LYS A 125 9.11 -16.91 2.77
C LYS A 125 8.16 -17.86 3.48
N VAL A 126 8.60 -19.08 3.72
CA VAL A 126 7.86 -20.09 4.47
C VAL A 126 8.76 -20.68 5.54
N CYS A 127 8.26 -20.79 6.77
CA CYS A 127 8.93 -21.46 7.88
C CYS A 127 7.98 -22.47 8.53
N SER A 128 8.41 -23.73 8.66
CA SER A 128 7.64 -24.77 9.35
C SER A 128 7.62 -24.53 10.85
N ILE A 129 6.43 -24.65 11.45
CA ILE A 129 6.24 -24.55 12.90
C ILE A 129 6.82 -25.78 13.58
N ASN A 130 6.61 -26.98 13.02
CA ASN A 130 7.11 -28.23 13.57
C ASN A 130 8.64 -28.26 13.65
N LYS A 131 9.34 -27.71 12.65
CA LYS A 131 10.81 -27.69 12.59
C LYS A 131 11.46 -26.67 13.52
N HIS A 132 10.85 -25.49 13.70
CA HIS A 132 11.50 -24.36 14.38
C HIS A 132 10.80 -23.95 15.68
N GLY A 133 9.62 -24.48 15.97
CA GLY A 133 8.73 -23.95 17.00
C GLY A 133 7.96 -22.71 16.51
N LYS A 134 6.80 -22.44 17.12
CA LYS A 134 5.87 -21.38 16.71
C LYS A 134 6.52 -19.99 16.69
N LEU A 135 7.20 -19.62 17.78
CA LEU A 135 7.80 -18.29 17.94
C LEU A 135 8.94 -18.04 16.94
N ALA A 136 9.85 -19.01 16.76
CA ALA A 136 10.98 -18.83 15.87
C ALA A 136 10.54 -18.84 14.39
N ALA A 137 9.59 -19.71 14.02
CA ALA A 137 9.02 -19.72 12.68
C ALA A 137 8.31 -18.39 12.34
N TYR A 138 7.55 -17.85 13.29
CA TYR A 138 6.93 -16.52 13.15
C TYR A 138 8.00 -15.44 12.97
N THR A 139 8.96 -15.35 13.89
CA THR A 139 9.99 -14.30 13.92
C THR A 139 10.84 -14.28 12.63
N GLN A 140 11.26 -15.46 12.14
CA GLN A 140 12.01 -15.55 10.88
C GLN A 140 11.19 -15.08 9.68
N THR A 141 9.90 -15.40 9.65
CA THR A 141 8.99 -15.02 8.56
C THR A 141 8.68 -13.53 8.61
N LYS A 142 8.38 -13.00 9.81
CA LYS A 142 8.16 -11.58 10.08
C LYS A 142 9.38 -10.74 9.71
N LYS A 143 10.59 -11.15 10.12
CA LYS A 143 11.84 -10.46 9.79
C LYS A 143 12.05 -10.34 8.27
N ALA A 144 11.82 -11.41 7.52
CA ALA A 144 11.93 -11.36 6.06
C ALA A 144 10.94 -10.36 5.44
N LEU A 145 9.71 -10.32 5.95
CA LEU A 145 8.68 -9.40 5.49
C LEU A 145 9.02 -7.93 5.83
N LEU A 146 9.52 -7.66 7.04
CA LEU A 146 9.97 -6.31 7.45
C LEU A 146 11.13 -5.81 6.59
N VAL A 147 12.12 -6.68 6.32
CA VAL A 147 13.26 -6.35 5.43
C VAL A 147 12.78 -6.01 4.02
N ALA A 148 11.83 -6.78 3.49
CA ALA A 148 11.25 -6.53 2.17
C ALA A 148 10.53 -5.17 2.07
N HIS A 149 9.97 -4.67 3.17
CA HIS A 149 9.23 -3.41 3.22
C HIS A 149 9.98 -2.28 3.96
N LYS A 150 11.30 -2.40 4.15
CA LYS A 150 12.13 -1.43 4.91
C LYS A 150 11.89 0.04 4.53
N ASP A 151 11.76 0.33 3.23
CA ASP A 151 11.59 1.69 2.70
C ASP A 151 10.16 2.25 2.88
N ASN A 152 9.24 1.39 3.33
CA ASN A 152 7.84 1.70 3.57
C ASN A 152 7.44 1.60 5.05
N LEU A 153 8.33 1.17 5.96
CA LEU A 153 8.00 1.01 7.38
C LEU A 153 7.44 2.31 7.99
N LYS A 154 8.09 3.45 7.71
CA LYS A 154 7.65 4.75 8.25
C LYS A 154 6.25 5.18 7.78
N ILE A 155 5.87 4.86 6.53
CA ILE A 155 4.53 5.20 6.03
C ILE A 155 3.50 4.20 6.55
N LEU A 156 3.87 2.93 6.72
CA LEU A 156 2.99 1.90 7.29
C LEU A 156 2.71 2.16 8.78
N GLU A 157 3.72 2.59 9.54
CA GLU A 157 3.56 3.05 10.92
C GLU A 157 2.65 4.28 10.98
N PHE A 158 2.85 5.26 10.10
CA PHE A 158 1.99 6.44 10.01
C PHE A 158 0.53 6.10 9.70
N MET A 159 0.28 5.08 8.87
CA MET A 159 -1.06 4.59 8.56
C MET A 159 -1.64 3.67 9.65
N GLY A 160 -0.92 3.43 10.76
CA GLY A 160 -1.36 2.50 11.81
C GLY A 160 -1.37 1.03 11.39
N ARG A 161 -0.78 0.68 10.25
CA ARG A 161 -0.70 -0.71 9.71
C ARG A 161 0.46 -1.52 10.27
N LEU A 162 1.31 -0.88 11.07
CA LEU A 162 2.45 -1.46 11.74
C LEU A 162 2.51 -0.87 13.15
N HIS A 163 2.51 -1.72 14.17
CA HIS A 163 2.66 -1.25 15.53
C HIS A 163 4.15 -1.09 15.87
N SER A 164 4.50 -0.09 16.67
CA SER A 164 5.89 0.17 17.08
C SER A 164 6.55 -0.99 17.83
N ILE A 165 5.75 -1.90 18.39
CA ILE A 165 6.20 -3.15 19.03
C ILE A 165 6.80 -4.12 17.98
N ASP A 166 6.36 -4.06 16.73
CA ASP A 166 6.84 -4.92 15.64
C ASP A 166 8.24 -4.54 15.12
N LEU A 167 8.77 -3.39 15.56
CA LEU A 167 10.03 -2.82 15.11
C LEU A 167 11.19 -2.99 16.10
N LYS A 168 10.91 -3.47 17.32
CA LYS A 168 11.90 -3.76 18.37
C LYS A 168 12.28 -5.24 18.34
#